data_AF-A0A2L0EI35-F1
#
_entry.id   AF-A0A2L0EI35-F1
#
_cell.length_a   1.000
_cell.length_b   1.000
_cell.length_c   1.000
_cell.angle_alpha   90.00
_cell.angle_beta   90.00
_cell.angle_gamma   90.00
#
_symmetry.space_group_name_H-M   'P 1'
#
loop_
_entity.id
_entity.type
_entity.pdbx_description
1 polymer ?
#
loop_
_entity_poly.entity_id
_entity_poly.type
_entity_poly.pdbx_seq_one_letter_code
_entity_poly.pdbx_strand_id
1 'polypeptide(L)' 'MLLKPSDLKMLVQATLVTREQEIGCDTCLDRVAAYAEVHLAGLPTPEALRLVEEHLAICGECQEEFAALAAALDEGAR' A
#
# COMPACT_ATOMS: atom_id res chain seq x y z
N MET A 1 13.51 -22.35 -18.68
CA MET A 1 13.49 -20.98 -18.13
C MET A 1 14.10 -21.05 -16.74
N LEU A 2 15.19 -20.32 -16.46
CA LEU A 2 15.87 -20.33 -15.15
C LEU A 2 15.70 -18.95 -14.51
N LEU A 3 15.21 -18.91 -13.28
CA LEU A 3 15.06 -17.67 -12.50
C LEU A 3 16.44 -17.15 -12.08
N LYS A 4 16.63 -15.82 -12.14
CA LYS A 4 17.86 -15.19 -11.65
C LYS A 4 17.83 -15.11 -10.11
N PRO A 5 19.00 -14.98 -9.45
CA PRO A 5 19.06 -14.78 -8.00
C PRO A 5 18.24 -13.59 -7.50
N SER A 6 18.10 -12.52 -8.30
CA SER A 6 17.23 -11.38 -8.02
C SER A 6 15.75 -11.77 -7.92
N ASP A 7 15.30 -12.62 -8.85
CA ASP A 7 13.91 -13.05 -8.96
C ASP A 7 13.57 -13.95 -7.77
N LEU A 8 14.51 -14.83 -7.39
CA LEU A 8 14.41 -15.65 -6.18
C LEU A 8 14.35 -14.80 -4.91
N LYS A 9 15.19 -13.76 -4.79
CA LYS A 9 15.18 -12.87 -3.63
C LYS A 9 13.84 -12.15 -3.48
N MET A 10 13.30 -11.64 -4.58
CA MET A 10 11.98 -11.00 -4.62
C MET A 10 10.87 -11.96 -4.19
N LEU A 11 10.86 -13.19 -4.73
CA LEU A 11 9.86 -14.20 -4.38
C LEU A 11 9.92 -14.60 -2.89
N VAL A 12 11.13 -14.77 -2.35
CA VAL A 12 11.31 -15.07 -0.92
C VAL A 12 10.83 -13.90 -0.06
N GLN A 13 11.19 -12.66 -0.42
CA GLN A 13 10.72 -11.47 0.31
C GLN A 13 9.19 -11.36 0.28
N ALA A 14 8.57 -11.53 -0.90
CA ALA A 14 7.12 -11.51 -1.05
C ALA A 14 6.45 -12.60 -0.18
N THR A 15 7.03 -13.80 -0.13
CA THR A 15 6.50 -14.89 0.70
C THR A 15 6.61 -14.59 2.19
N LEU A 16 7.73 -14.03 2.64
CA LEU A 16 7.96 -13.72 4.06
C LEU A 16 7.04 -12.62 4.61
N VAL A 17 6.52 -11.76 3.75
CA VAL A 17 5.59 -10.70 4.15
C VAL A 17 4.13 -11.09 4.00
N THR A 18 3.85 -12.31 3.55
CA THR A 18 2.46 -12.81 3.47
C THR A 18 1.83 -12.94 4.85
N ARG A 19 0.51 -12.76 4.90
CA ARG A 19 -0.31 -12.86 6.11
C ARG A 19 -1.54 -13.70 5.87
N GLU A 20 -2.14 -14.20 6.95
CA GLU A 20 -3.39 -14.96 6.86
C GLU A 20 -4.53 -14.14 6.25
N GLN A 21 -4.49 -12.82 6.44
CA GLN A 21 -5.46 -11.89 5.88
C GLN A 21 -4.75 -10.78 5.12
N GLU A 22 -5.09 -10.69 3.84
CA GLU A 22 -4.51 -9.74 2.88
C GLU A 22 -5.63 -9.15 2.04
N ILE A 23 -5.33 -8.01 1.41
CA ILE A 23 -6.15 -7.41 0.38
C ILE A 23 -5.35 -7.31 -0.92
N GLY A 24 -6.03 -7.42 -2.06
CA GLY A 24 -5.46 -7.14 -3.37
C GLY A 24 -5.51 -5.65 -3.72
N CYS A 25 -4.90 -5.29 -4.85
CA CYS A 25 -4.82 -3.90 -5.33
C CYS A 25 -6.21 -3.25 -5.46
N ASP A 26 -7.20 -3.94 -6.02
CA ASP A 26 -8.56 -3.40 -6.18
C ASP A 26 -9.19 -2.96 -4.84
N THR A 27 -9.12 -3.83 -3.83
CA THR A 27 -9.64 -3.53 -2.48
C THR A 27 -8.84 -2.45 -1.78
N CYS A 28 -7.53 -2.36 -2.06
CA CYS A 28 -6.69 -1.26 -1.59
C CYS A 28 -7.18 0.07 -2.20
N LEU A 29 -7.40 0.12 -3.51
CA LEU A 29 -7.83 1.32 -4.22
C LEU A 29 -9.23 1.79 -3.84
N ASP A 30 -10.14 0.88 -3.52
CA ASP A 30 -11.47 1.24 -2.98
C ASP A 30 -11.40 2.03 -1.66
N ARG A 31 -10.29 1.90 -0.92
CA ARG A 31 -10.12 2.46 0.43
C ARG A 31 -8.97 3.44 0.56
N VAL A 32 -8.13 3.60 -0.48
CA VAL A 32 -6.90 4.40 -0.43
C VAL A 32 -7.17 5.87 -0.17
N ALA A 33 -8.31 6.41 -0.62
CA ALA A 33 -8.72 7.78 -0.35
C ALA A 33 -8.95 8.03 1.16
N ALA A 34 -9.68 7.14 1.83
CA ALA A 34 -9.91 7.24 3.28
C ALA A 34 -8.59 7.10 4.06
N TYR A 35 -7.67 6.25 3.60
CA TYR A 35 -6.33 6.15 4.17
C TYR A 35 -5.52 7.44 3.96
N ALA A 36 -5.58 8.06 2.79
CA ALA A 36 -4.89 9.33 2.52
C ALA A 36 -5.36 10.47 3.42
N GLU A 37 -6.67 10.58 3.67
CA GLU A 37 -7.21 11.59 4.61
C GLU A 37 -6.68 11.39 6.03
N VAL A 38 -6.71 10.16 6.55
CA VAL A 38 -6.16 9.81 7.87
C VAL A 38 -4.66 10.12 7.93
N HIS A 39 -3.91 9.72 6.90
CA HIS A 39 -2.48 9.89 6.81
C HIS A 39 -2.09 11.37 6.79
N LEU A 40 -2.74 12.18 5.97
CA LEU A 40 -2.51 13.63 5.88
C LEU A 40 -2.92 14.37 7.16
N ALA A 41 -3.94 13.88 7.87
CA ALA A 41 -4.31 14.39 9.19
C ALA A 41 -3.29 14.03 10.30
N GLY A 42 -2.27 13.21 10.00
CA GLY A 42 -1.29 12.75 10.98
C GLY A 42 -1.89 11.84 12.06
N LEU A 43 -3.03 11.20 11.77
CA LEU A 43 -3.72 10.32 12.70
C LEU A 43 -3.18 8.89 12.61
N PRO A 44 -3.23 8.12 13.72
CA PRO A 44 -2.88 6.71 13.67
C PRO A 44 -3.85 5.96 12.76
N THR A 45 -3.33 5.01 11.98
CA THR A 45 -4.10 4.17 11.07
C THR A 45 -5.18 3.38 11.84
N PRO A 46 -6.48 3.57 11.55
CA PRO A 46 -7.54 2.77 12.15
C PRO A 46 -7.43 1.30 11.74
N GLU A 47 -7.91 0.38 12.59
CA GLU A 47 -7.88 -1.05 12.29
C GLU A 47 -8.54 -1.40 10.94
N ALA A 48 -9.60 -0.67 10.56
CA ALA A 48 -10.30 -0.85 9.29
C ALA A 48 -9.44 -0.54 8.05
N LEU A 49 -8.36 0.23 8.22
CA LEU A 49 -7.42 0.66 7.18
C LEU A 49 -6.03 0.01 7.32
N ARG A 50 -5.81 -0.79 8.37
CA ARG A 50 -4.51 -1.43 8.61
C ARG A 50 -4.08 -2.33 7.45
N LEU A 51 -5.02 -3.04 6.81
CA LEU A 51 -4.71 -3.86 5.63
C LEU A 51 -4.33 -3.01 4.40
N VAL A 52 -4.79 -1.76 4.31
CA VAL A 52 -4.39 -0.82 3.26
C VAL A 52 -2.95 -0.37 3.48
N GLU A 53 -2.62 0.06 4.71
CA GLU A 53 -1.26 0.43 5.10
C GLU A 53 -0.25 -0.73 4.84
N GLU A 54 -0.64 -1.95 5.20
CA GLU A 54 0.18 -3.14 4.96
C GLU A 54 0.37 -3.43 3.47
N HIS A 55 -0.68 -3.32 2.66
CA HIS A 55 -0.60 -3.52 1.22
C HIS A 55 0.31 -2.48 0.56
N LEU A 56 0.19 -1.20 0.94
CA LEU A 56 1.02 -0.11 0.43
C LEU A 56 2.51 -0.28 0.78
N ALA A 57 2.83 -0.98 1.88
CA ALA A 57 4.21 -1.29 2.24
C ALA A 57 4.85 -2.38 1.35
N ILE A 58 4.04 -3.14 0.60
CA ILE A 58 4.48 -4.29 -0.20
C ILE A 58 4.33 -4.00 -1.70
N CYS A 59 3.22 -3.40 -2.11
CA CYS A 59 2.89 -3.14 -3.50
C CYS A 59 3.39 -1.76 -3.94
N GLY A 60 4.44 -1.74 -4.77
CA GLY A 60 5.00 -0.50 -5.30
C GLY A 60 4.01 0.32 -6.14
N GLU A 61 3.20 -0.36 -6.96
CA GLU A 61 2.20 0.32 -7.81
C GLU A 61 1.16 1.07 -6.97
N CYS A 62 0.55 0.41 -5.98
CA CYS A 62 -0.40 1.07 -5.09
C CYS A 62 0.25 2.16 -4.23
N GLN A 63 1.54 2.02 -3.87
CA GLN A 63 2.28 3.06 -3.16
C GLN A 63 2.45 4.31 -4.01
N GLU A 64 2.76 4.17 -5.30
CA GLU A 64 2.86 5.29 -6.25
C GLU A 64 1.50 5.98 -6.41
N GLU A 65 0.42 5.22 -6.57
CA GLU A 65 -0.94 5.76 -6.68
C GLU A 65 -1.37 6.50 -5.42
N PHE A 66 -1.09 5.95 -4.24
CA PHE A 66 -1.31 6.62 -2.95
C PHE A 66 -0.53 7.93 -2.86
N ALA A 67 0.76 7.93 -3.22
CA ALA A 67 1.60 9.13 -3.13
C ALA A 67 1.08 10.24 -4.07
N ALA A 68 0.66 9.89 -5.29
CA ALA A 68 0.05 10.82 -6.22
C ALA A 68 -1.26 11.41 -5.67
N LEU A 69 -2.12 10.57 -5.09
CA LEU A 69 -3.36 11.00 -4.47
C LEU A 69 -3.13 11.93 -3.27
N ALA A 70 -2.23 11.56 -2.36
CA ALA A 70 -1.91 12.35 -1.17
C ALA A 70 -1.35 13.73 -1.56
N ALA A 71 -0.49 13.80 -2.57
CA ALA A 71 0.03 15.06 -3.09
C ALA A 71 -1.09 15.95 -3.63
N ALA A 72 -2.00 15.40 -4.45
CA ALA A 72 -3.12 16.15 -5.01
C ALA A 72 -4.09 16.67 -3.92
N LEU A 73 -4.33 15.89 -2.87
CA LEU A 73 -5.17 16.29 -1.74
C LEU A 73 -4.53 17.39 -0.89
N ASP A 74 -3.21 17.33 -0.65
CA ASP A 74 -2.48 18.38 0.08
C ASP A 74 -2.45 19.70 -0.70
N GLU A 75 -2.32 19.65 -2.02
CA GLU A 75 -2.38 20.84 -2.89
C GLU A 75 -3.78 21.47 -2.90
N GLY A 76 -4.85 20.67 -2.92
CA GLY A 76 -6.23 21.15 -2.91
C GLY A 76 -6.72 21.69 -1.55
N ALA A 77 -6.01 21.39 -0.46
CA ALA A 77 -6.32 21.88 0.89
C ALA A 77 -5.72 23.27 1.20
N ARG A 78 -4.93 23.84 0.28
CA ARG A 78 -4.29 25.17 0.38
C ARG A 78 -5.08 26.25 -0.34
#